data_AF-A0AAN9T2H5-F1
#
_entry.id   AF-A0AAN9T2H5-F1
#
_cell.length_a   1.000
_cell.length_b   1.000
_cell.length_c   1.000
_cell.angle_alpha   90.00
_cell.angle_beta   90.00
_cell.angle_gamma   90.00
#
_symmetry.space_group_name_H-M   'P 1'
#
loop_
_entity.id
_entity.type
_entity.pdbx_description
1 polymer ?
#
loop_
_entity_poly.entity_id
_entity_poly.type
_entity_poly.pdbx_seq_one_letter_code
_entity_poly.pdbx_strand_id
1 'polypeptide(L)'
;MERCKKMQCCAMLKRLMVGRNAWVFKNDILDRKAKRNPKCLENIESKLKKHSYSETREFADDMRIVFSHALKYPPTSEVHRTARRISESFERGWKSMKNKWMHEQIQDKMAEGWTEGS
;
A
#
# COMPACT_ATOMS: atom_id res chain seq x y z
N MET A 1 -8.40 -1.73 11.27
CA MET A 1 -8.73 -1.83 9.83
C MET A 1 -9.72 -2.97 9.63
N GLU A 2 -10.80 -2.76 8.87
CA GLU A 2 -11.79 -3.81 8.57
C GLU A 2 -11.21 -4.99 7.80
N ARG A 3 -11.78 -6.19 8.01
CA ARG A 3 -11.30 -7.45 7.41
C ARG A 3 -11.29 -7.41 5.88
N CYS A 4 -12.34 -6.87 5.25
CA CYS A 4 -12.43 -6.74 3.79
C CYS A 4 -11.35 -5.80 3.25
N LYS A 5 -11.18 -4.63 3.87
CA LYS A 5 -10.15 -3.64 3.49
C LYS A 5 -8.73 -4.21 3.66
N LYS A 6 -8.49 -5.01 4.71
CA LYS A 6 -7.24 -5.75 4.92
C LYS A 6 -6.97 -6.75 3.80
N MET A 7 -7.97 -7.54 3.41
CA MET A 7 -7.81 -8.53 2.34
C MET A 7 -7.47 -7.86 1.00
N GLN A 8 -8.07 -6.71 0.72
CA GLN A 8 -7.76 -5.93 -0.47
C GLN A 8 -6.35 -5.32 -0.42
N CYS A 9 -5.91 -4.78 0.73
CA CYS A 9 -4.53 -4.31 0.91
C CYS A 9 -3.51 -5.45 0.72
N CYS A 10 -3.79 -6.63 1.28
CA CYS A 10 -2.95 -7.82 1.10
C CYS A 10 -2.88 -8.26 -0.37
N ALA A 11 -4.02 -8.31 -1.07
CA ALA A 11 -4.06 -8.64 -2.49
C ALA A 11 -3.32 -7.60 -3.36
N MET A 12 -3.34 -6.33 -2.97
CA MET A 12 -2.60 -5.27 -3.67
C MET A 12 -1.09 -5.43 -3.44
N LEU A 13 -0.67 -5.65 -2.20
CA LEU A 13 0.73 -5.92 -1.86
C LEU A 13 1.27 -7.15 -2.61
N LYS A 14 0.53 -8.27 -2.59
CA LYS A 14 0.92 -9.49 -3.32
C LYS A 14 1.08 -9.25 -4.82
N ARG A 15 0.15 -8.51 -5.45
CA ARG A 15 0.27 -8.16 -6.88
C ARG A 15 1.54 -7.38 -7.20
N LEU A 16 2.00 -6.53 -6.29
CA LEU A 16 3.26 -5.80 -6.45
C LEU A 16 4.49 -6.70 -6.22
N MET A 17 4.38 -7.70 -5.35
CA MET A 17 5.48 -8.60 -4.97
C MET A 17 5.67 -9.83 -5.89
N VAL A 18 4.70 -10.14 -6.75
CA VAL A 18 4.78 -11.29 -7.67
C VAL A 18 5.46 -10.93 -9.01
N GLY A 19 5.61 -9.64 -9.34
CA GLY A 19 6.18 -9.22 -10.62
C GLY A 19 7.70 -9.38 -10.73
N ARG A 20 8.21 -9.42 -11.98
CA ARG A 20 9.65 -9.38 -12.35
C ARG A 20 10.42 -8.21 -11.72
N ASN A 21 9.72 -7.26 -11.13
CA ASN A 21 10.21 -6.03 -10.54
C ASN A 21 10.27 -6.06 -9.00
N ALA A 22 9.76 -7.12 -8.37
CA ALA A 22 9.69 -7.24 -6.91
C ALA A 22 11.07 -7.38 -6.25
N TRP A 23 12.10 -7.81 -7.01
CA TRP A 23 13.47 -7.95 -6.52
C TRP A 23 14.04 -6.62 -6.01
N VAL A 24 13.61 -5.49 -6.59
CA VAL A 24 14.03 -4.13 -6.20
C VAL A 24 13.67 -3.79 -4.76
N PHE A 25 12.69 -4.49 -4.19
CA PHE A 25 12.26 -4.27 -2.81
C PHE A 25 12.58 -5.44 -1.87
N LYS A 26 13.21 -6.50 -2.39
CA LYS A 26 13.64 -7.68 -1.63
C LYS A 26 15.07 -7.56 -1.12
N ASN A 27 15.95 -6.87 -1.85
CA ASN A 27 17.31 -6.65 -1.38
C ASN A 27 17.37 -5.46 -0.42
N ASP A 28 18.35 -5.51 0.48
CA ASP A 28 18.71 -4.57 1.56
C ASP A 28 19.12 -3.15 1.03
N ILE A 29 18.51 -2.72 -0.08
CA ILE A 29 18.58 -1.44 -0.78
C ILE A 29 18.22 -0.27 0.16
N LEU A 30 17.59 -0.58 1.29
CA LEU A 30 17.42 0.32 2.42
C LEU A 30 18.64 0.20 3.33
N ASP A 31 19.78 0.68 2.84
CA ASP A 31 21.06 0.80 3.55
C ASP A 31 20.84 1.10 5.05
N ARG A 32 21.55 0.37 5.93
CA ARG A 32 21.58 0.53 7.40
C ARG A 32 21.84 1.98 7.86
N LYS A 33 22.25 2.87 6.96
CA LYS A 33 22.39 4.31 7.19
C LYS A 33 21.08 5.10 7.19
N ALA A 34 19.96 4.55 6.73
CA ALA A 34 18.62 5.13 6.92
C ALA A 34 18.18 4.93 8.38
N LYS A 35 18.85 5.63 9.29
CA LYS A 35 18.52 5.72 10.72
C LYS A 35 17.02 6.01 10.87
N ARG A 36 16.34 5.11 11.59
CA ARG A 36 14.90 5.06 11.93
C ARG A 36 13.99 4.51 10.82
N ASN A 37 13.83 3.19 10.86
CA ASN A 37 12.76 2.40 10.23
C ASN A 37 12.95 2.10 8.74
N PRO A 38 13.80 1.13 8.36
CA PRO A 38 13.70 0.50 7.05
C PRO A 38 12.34 -0.22 6.97
N LYS A 39 11.31 0.49 6.51
CA LYS A 39 10.08 -0.14 6.05
C LYS A 39 10.41 -0.79 4.72
N CYS A 40 10.72 -2.08 4.74
CA CYS A 40 10.76 -2.93 3.56
C CYS A 40 9.36 -3.55 3.34
N LEU A 41 9.10 -4.09 2.15
CA LEU A 41 7.81 -4.72 1.85
C LEU A 41 7.50 -5.91 2.77
N GLU A 42 8.53 -6.62 3.24
CA GLU A 42 8.39 -7.72 4.22
C GLU A 42 7.88 -7.23 5.58
N ASN A 43 8.32 -6.05 6.02
CA ASN A 43 7.80 -5.42 7.23
C ASN A 43 6.33 -5.02 7.07
N ILE A 44 5.93 -4.55 5.89
CA ILE A 44 4.54 -4.21 5.58
C ILE A 44 3.67 -5.48 5.53
N GLU A 45 4.15 -6.54 4.89
CA GLU A 45 3.46 -7.84 4.86
C GLU A 45 3.28 -8.39 6.28
N SER A 46 4.32 -8.31 7.11
CA SER A 46 4.32 -8.72 8.50
C SER A 46 3.33 -7.91 9.34
N LYS A 47 3.29 -6.58 9.19
CA LYS A 47 2.31 -5.71 9.85
C LYS A 47 0.88 -6.01 9.42
N LEU A 48 0.65 -6.31 8.13
CA LEU A 48 -0.66 -6.77 7.66
C LEU A 48 -1.05 -8.09 8.33
N LYS A 49 -0.16 -9.08 8.38
CA LYS A 49 -0.42 -10.37 9.03
C LYS A 49 -0.72 -10.20 10.52
N LYS A 50 0.08 -9.40 11.23
CA LYS A 50 -0.04 -9.10 12.67
C LYS A 50 -1.17 -8.15 13.05
N HIS A 51 -2.00 -7.71 12.10
CA HIS A 51 -3.10 -6.76 12.35
C HIS A 51 -2.63 -5.43 12.96
N SER A 52 -1.40 -5.01 12.68
CA SER A 52 -0.78 -3.82 13.28
C SER A 52 -1.14 -2.50 12.59
N TYR A 53 -2.10 -2.53 11.66
CA TYR A 53 -2.64 -1.34 11.00
C TYR A 53 -4.06 -1.06 11.49
N SER A 54 -4.22 0.08 12.15
CA SER A 54 -5.49 0.61 12.61
C SER A 54 -6.30 1.10 11.41
N GLU A 55 -5.64 1.73 10.44
CA GLU A 55 -6.29 2.29 9.25
C GLU A 55 -5.64 1.84 7.94
N THR A 56 -6.41 1.88 6.86
CA THR A 56 -5.90 1.58 5.51
C THR A 56 -4.88 2.62 5.06
N ARG A 57 -5.01 3.87 5.51
CA ARG A 57 -4.08 4.96 5.20
C ARG A 57 -2.66 4.68 5.71
N GLU A 58 -2.52 4.10 6.91
CA GLU A 58 -1.21 3.76 7.48
C GLU A 58 -0.46 2.74 6.62
N PHE A 59 -1.18 1.77 6.04
CA PHE A 59 -0.59 0.85 5.06
C PHE A 59 -0.07 1.59 3.82
N ALA A 60 -0.86 2.54 3.29
CA ALA A 60 -0.44 3.29 2.12
C ALA A 60 0.75 4.23 2.39
N ASP A 61 0.80 4.83 3.57
CA ASP A 61 1.91 5.67 3.99
C ASP A 61 3.19 4.84 4.16
N ASP A 62 3.08 3.63 4.72
CA ASP A 62 4.21 2.68 4.79
C ASP A 62 4.72 2.31 3.39
N MET A 63 3.83 2.03 2.43
CA MET A 63 4.19 1.73 1.03
C MET A 63 4.91 2.91 0.36
N ARG A 64 4.41 4.13 0.54
CA ARG A 64 5.01 5.36 -0.01
C ARG A 64 6.39 5.63 0.54
N ILE A 65 6.62 5.34 1.82
CA ILE A 65 7.95 5.44 2.43
C ILE A 65 8.93 4.50 1.70
N VAL A 66 8.54 3.24 1.45
CA VAL A 66 9.38 2.28 0.71
C VAL A 66 9.74 2.81 -0.67
N PHE A 67 8.74 3.32 -1.41
CA PHE A 67 8.97 3.89 -2.73
C PHE A 67 9.86 5.11 -2.67
N SER A 68 9.67 6.01 -1.71
CA SER A 68 10.48 7.22 -1.56
C SER A 68 11.96 6.90 -1.38
N HIS A 69 12.28 5.82 -0.67
CA HIS A 69 13.66 5.39 -0.49
C HIS A 69 14.24 4.80 -1.78
N ALA A 70 13.49 3.94 -2.48
CA ALA A 70 13.95 3.40 -3.75
C ALA A 70 14.09 4.47 -4.84
N LEU A 71 13.31 5.56 -4.76
CA LEU A 71 13.41 6.73 -5.63
C LEU A 71 14.57 7.69 -5.29
N LYS A 72 15.32 7.46 -4.20
CA LYS A 72 16.57 8.19 -3.92
C LYS A 72 17.74 7.67 -4.76
N TYR A 73 17.61 6.51 -5.38
CA TYR A 73 18.62 5.99 -6.29
C TYR A 73 18.74 6.88 -7.53
N PRO A 74 19.90 6.90 -8.21
CA PRO A 74 20.07 7.67 -9.43
C PRO A 74 18.99 7.32 -10.47
N PRO A 75 18.43 8.30 -11.22
CA PRO A 75 17.38 8.05 -12.21
C PRO A 75 17.76 7.06 -13.33
N THR A 76 19.06 6.89 -13.57
CA THR A 76 19.64 5.93 -14.51
C THR A 76 19.60 4.49 -14.01
N SER A 77 19.47 4.29 -12.69
CA SER A 77 19.43 2.96 -12.08
C SER A 77 18.13 2.22 -12.42
N GLU A 78 18.22 0.90 -12.54
CA GLU A 78 17.03 0.05 -12.69
C GLU A 78 16.13 0.11 -11.46
N VAL A 79 16.71 0.30 -10.27
CA VAL A 79 16.01 0.49 -9.00
C VAL A 79 15.06 1.68 -9.07
N HIS A 80 15.55 2.86 -9.47
CA HIS A 80 14.73 4.06 -9.58
C HIS A 80 13.62 3.92 -10.62
N ARG A 81 13.95 3.42 -11.81
CA ARG A 81 12.98 3.25 -12.91
C ARG A 81 11.87 2.27 -12.53
N THR A 82 12.24 1.19 -11.84
CA THR A 82 11.30 0.17 -11.37
C THR A 82 10.45 0.69 -10.22
N ALA A 83 11.05 1.38 -9.26
CA ALA A 83 10.35 1.98 -8.12
C ALA A 83 9.30 3.01 -8.58
N ARG A 84 9.65 3.84 -9.57
CA ARG A 84 8.70 4.78 -10.19
C ARG A 84 7.48 4.07 -10.78
N ARG A 85 7.72 3.06 -11.64
CA ARG A 85 6.64 2.29 -12.28
C ARG A 85 5.73 1.62 -11.25
N ILE A 86 6.31 1.04 -10.21
CA ILE A 86 5.56 0.37 -9.14
C ILE A 86 4.78 1.39 -8.30
N SER A 87 5.38 2.52 -7.94
CA SER A 87 4.71 3.59 -7.18
C SER A 87 3.51 4.15 -7.95
N GLU A 88 3.66 4.42 -9.24
CA GLU A 88 2.55 4.88 -10.08
C GLU A 88 1.42 3.86 -10.19
N SER A 89 1.77 2.58 -10.35
CA SER A 89 0.78 1.48 -10.38
C SER A 89 0.04 1.35 -9.06
N PHE A 90 0.76 1.47 -7.94
CA PHE A 90 0.20 1.48 -6.60
C PHE A 90 -0.79 2.63 -6.42
N GLU A 91 -0.42 3.88 -6.74
CA GLU A 91 -1.30 5.04 -6.53
C GLU A 91 -2.58 4.94 -7.38
N ARG A 92 -2.50 4.43 -8.62
CA ARG A 92 -3.69 4.17 -9.45
C ARG A 92 -4.61 3.14 -8.80
N GLY A 93 -4.06 2.01 -8.36
CA GLY A 93 -4.82 0.95 -7.69
C GLY A 93 -5.43 1.44 -6.36
N TRP A 94 -4.66 2.18 -5.59
CA TRP A 94 -5.06 2.77 -4.31
C TRP A 94 -6.22 3.76 -4.47
N LYS A 95 -6.13 4.67 -5.45
CA LYS A 95 -7.21 5.63 -5.76
C LYS A 95 -8.51 4.91 -6.13
N SER A 96 -8.43 3.91 -7.01
CA SER A 96 -9.60 3.11 -7.41
C SER A 96 -10.25 2.41 -6.21
N MET A 97 -9.44 1.81 -5.34
CA MET A 97 -9.90 1.11 -4.14
C MET A 97 -10.52 2.07 -3.12
N LYS A 98 -9.89 3.21 -2.86
CA LYS A 98 -10.42 4.23 -1.95
C LYS A 98 -11.77 4.77 -2.44
N ASN A 99 -11.90 5.03 -3.73
CA ASN A 99 -13.16 5.52 -4.30
C ASN A 99 -14.30 4.51 -4.13
N LYS A 100 -14.02 3.21 -4.31
CA LYS A 100 -15.01 2.15 -4.07
C LYS A 100 -15.47 2.14 -2.62
N TRP A 101 -14.55 2.15 -1.66
CA TRP A 101 -14.89 2.22 -0.24
C TRP A 101 -15.71 3.45 0.11
N MET A 102 -15.39 4.60 -0.48
CA MET A 102 -16.15 5.84 -0.24
C MET A 102 -17.58 5.74 -0.77
N HIS A 103 -17.76 5.17 -1.97
CA HIS A 103 -19.10 4.94 -2.53
C HIS A 103 -19.90 3.92 -1.72
N GLU A 104 -19.28 2.82 -1.29
CA GLU A 104 -19.91 1.81 -0.42
C GLU A 104 -20.38 2.45 0.90
N GLN A 105 -19.54 3.27 1.55
CA GLN A 105 -19.91 3.97 2.79
C GLN A 105 -21.05 4.98 2.59
N ILE A 106 -21.14 5.62 1.42
CA ILE A 106 -22.22 6.56 1.10
C ILE A 106 -23.52 5.78 0.85
N GLN A 107 -23.45 4.67 0.12
CA GLN A 107 -24.61 3.82 -0.17
C GLN A 107 -25.20 3.20 1.10
N ASP A 108 -24.36 2.70 2.01
CA ASP A 108 -24.81 2.13 3.29
C ASP A 108 -25.53 3.19 4.14
N LYS A 109 -24.98 4.41 4.22
CA LYS A 109 -25.63 5.54 4.93
C LYS A 109 -26.96 5.96 4.31
N MET A 110 -27.08 5.91 2.98
CA MET A 110 -28.35 6.20 2.32
C MET A 110 -29.38 5.09 2.57
N ALA A 111 -28.96 3.83 2.70
CA ALA A 111 -29.84 2.71 3.01
C ALA A 111 -30.34 2.73 4.48
N GLU A 112 -29.46 3.08 5.43
CA GLU A 112 -29.80 3.22 6.86
C GLU A 112 -30.78 4.37 7.10
N GLY A 113 -30.64 5.49 6.37
CA GLY A 113 -31.53 6.64 6.47
C GLY A 113 -32.97 6.40 5.96
N TRP A 114 -33.21 5.33 5.19
CA TRP A 114 -34.57 4.95 4.76
C TRP A 114 -35.31 4.08 5.78
N THR A 115 -34.60 3.41 6.70
CA THR A 115 -35.23 2.48 7.66
C THR A 115 -35.79 3.15 8.92
N GLU A 116 -35.44 4.40 9.21
CA GLU A 116 -35.94 5.14 10.38
C GLU A 116 -37.20 6.01 10.08
N GLY A 117 -37.75 5.92 8.87
CA GLY A 117 -38.87 6.77 8.42
C GLY A 117 -40.09 6.05 7.86
N SER A 118 -40.26 4.75 8.11
CA SER A 118 -41.44 3.96 7.69
C SER A 118 -42.21 3.39 8.87
#